data_AF-A0A1I1FWX5-F1
#
_entry.id   AF-A0A1I1FWX5-F1
#
_cell.length_a   1.000
_cell.length_b   1.000
_cell.length_c   1.000
_cell.angle_alpha   90.00
_cell.angle_beta   90.00
_cell.angle_gamma   90.00
#
_symmetry.space_group_name_H-M   'P 1'
#
loop_
_entity.id
_entity.type
_entity.pdbx_description
1 polymer ?
#
loop_
_entity_poly.entity_id
_entity_poly.type
_entity_poly.pdbx_seq_one_letter_code
_entity_poly.pdbx_strand_id
1 'polypeptide(L)'
;MIIILVGAPGSGKGTVAERIQNKYEFPIVSSGEILRNEMKQETAIGKQVLSYVSSGKLVPDRIITALIKQKISKHQHKCSVVLDGYPRNLNQSLALEDITQTK
;
A
#
# COMPACT_ATOMS: atom_id res chain seq x y z
N MET A 1 -10.58 6.97 8.99
CA MET A 1 -10.71 7.56 7.64
C MET A 1 -9.54 7.12 6.79
N ILE A 2 -9.76 6.82 5.51
CA ILE A 2 -8.69 6.47 4.56
C ILE A 2 -8.55 7.60 3.53
N ILE A 3 -7.32 8.08 3.34
CA ILE A 3 -6.97 9.10 2.35
C ILE A 3 -6.20 8.38 1.24
N ILE A 4 -6.60 8.55 -0.02
CA ILE A 4 -5.96 7.90 -1.16
C ILE A 4 -5.27 8.98 -2.00
N LEU A 5 -3.99 8.80 -2.31
CA LEU A 5 -3.25 9.68 -3.21
C LEU A 5 -3.14 9.06 -4.61
N VAL A 6 -3.79 9.71 -5.58
CA VAL A 6 -3.82 9.28 -6.98
C VAL A 6 -3.09 10.30 -7.86
N GLY A 7 -2.34 9.81 -8.84
CA GLY A 7 -1.56 10.65 -9.75
C GLY A 7 -0.48 9.86 -10.49
N ALA A 8 -0.03 10.39 -11.62
CA ALA A 8 0.98 9.75 -12.47
C ALA A 8 2.31 9.47 -11.72
N PRO A 9 3.13 8.49 -12.15
CA PRO A 9 4.50 8.35 -11.66
C PRO A 9 5.26 9.69 -11.78
N GLY A 10 6.03 10.06 -10.75
CA GLY A 10 6.75 11.34 -10.72
C GLY A 10 5.91 12.58 -10.36
N SER A 11 4.59 12.47 -10.16
CA SER A 11 3.72 13.61 -9.83
C SER A 11 3.86 14.18 -8.41
N GLY A 12 4.85 13.73 -7.62
CA GLY A 12 5.08 14.22 -6.25
C GLY A 12 4.15 13.68 -5.16
N LYS A 13 3.40 12.59 -5.40
CA LYS A 13 2.51 11.97 -4.39
C LYS A 13 3.22 11.65 -3.08
N GLY A 14 4.42 11.06 -3.15
CA GLY A 14 5.23 10.73 -1.96
C GLY A 14 5.53 11.97 -1.13
N THR A 15 5.90 13.08 -1.77
CA THR A 15 6.12 14.37 -1.10
C THR A 15 4.85 14.89 -0.41
N VAL A 16 3.68 14.73 -1.04
CA VAL A 16 2.40 15.10 -0.42
C VAL A 16 2.09 14.17 0.76
N ALA A 17 2.33 12.87 0.63
CA ALA A 17 2.14 11.89 1.70
C ALA A 17 3.00 12.23 2.92
N GLU A 18 4.29 12.51 2.72
CA GLU A 18 5.24 12.92 3.76
C GLU A 18 4.78 14.20 4.47
N ARG A 19 4.28 15.20 3.73
CA ARG A 19 3.71 16.41 4.34
C ARG A 19 2.48 16.14 5.19
N ILE A 20 1.61 15.22 4.76
CA ILE A 20 0.44 14.81 5.54
C ILE A 20 0.88 14.08 6.81
N GLN A 21 1.84 13.16 6.71
CA GLN A 21 2.39 12.45 7.87
C GLN A 21 3.04 13.40 8.86
N ASN A 22 3.88 14.34 8.40
CA ASN A 22 4.56 15.28 9.30
C ASN A 22 3.60 16.25 9.99
N LYS A 23 2.49 16.62 9.34
CA LYS A 23 1.52 17.57 9.90
C LYS A 23 0.48 16.93 10.81
N TYR A 24 0.05 15.70 10.49
CA TYR A 24 -1.10 15.06 11.16
C TYR A 24 -0.76 13.71 11.79
N GLU A 25 0.50 13.25 11.70
CA GLU A 25 0.98 11.96 12.20
C GLU A 25 0.22 10.76 11.61
N PHE A 26 -0.39 10.94 10.44
CA PHE A 26 -1.11 9.87 9.74
C PHE A 26 -0.10 8.92 9.10
N PRO A 27 -0.15 7.60 9.40
CA PRO A 27 0.74 6.63 8.80
C PRO A 27 0.51 6.54 7.28
N ILE A 28 1.62 6.50 6.55
CA ILE A 28 1.64 6.26 5.11
C ILE A 28 1.76 4.75 4.87
N VAL A 29 0.88 4.22 4.04
CA VAL A 29 0.90 2.85 3.56
C VAL A 29 1.21 2.92 2.06
N SER A 30 2.49 2.80 1.73
CA SER A 30 2.97 2.79 0.35
C SER A 30 3.15 1.37 -0.16
N SER A 31 2.44 0.99 -1.23
CA SER A 31 2.56 -0.35 -1.82
C SER A 31 3.98 -0.65 -2.30
N GLY A 32 4.64 0.34 -2.90
CA GLY A 32 6.03 0.19 -3.37
C GLY A 32 7.02 0.00 -2.22
N GLU A 33 6.85 0.73 -1.12
CA GLU A 33 7.72 0.59 0.05
C GLU A 33 7.51 -0.74 0.78
N ILE A 34 6.25 -1.16 0.95
CA ILE A 34 5.92 -2.45 1.54
C ILE A 34 6.58 -3.58 0.77
N LEU A 35 6.42 -3.63 -0.56
CA LEU A 35 7.02 -4.68 -1.38
C LEU A 35 8.56 -4.65 -1.31
N ARG A 36 9.18 -3.46 -1.35
CA ARG A 36 10.64 -3.32 -1.19
C ARG A 36 11.12 -3.82 0.18
N ASN A 37 10.38 -3.52 1.25
CA ASN A 37 10.72 -3.95 2.60
C ASN A 37 10.58 -5.47 2.77
N GLU A 38 9.51 -6.07 2.26
CA GLU A 38 9.33 -7.54 2.27
C GLU A 38 10.46 -8.24 1.52
N MET A 39 10.84 -7.76 0.33
CA MET A 39 11.97 -8.29 -0.42
C MET A 39 13.29 -8.15 0.34
N LYS A 40 13.56 -6.97 0.94
CA LYS A 40 14.78 -6.69 1.69
C LYS A 40 14.90 -7.53 2.96
N GLN A 41 13.79 -7.85 3.61
CA GLN A 41 13.75 -8.70 4.81
C GLN A 41 13.74 -10.20 4.48
N GLU A 42 13.76 -10.55 3.19
CA GLU A 42 13.71 -11.94 2.72
C GLU A 42 12.56 -12.77 3.31
N THR A 43 11.41 -12.13 3.57
CA THR A 43 10.23 -12.85 4.07
C THR A 43 9.75 -13.87 3.03
N ALA A 44 8.93 -14.85 3.44
CA ALA A 44 8.36 -15.80 2.49
C ALA A 44 7.61 -15.11 1.34
N ILE A 45 6.86 -14.05 1.65
CA ILE A 45 6.18 -13.22 0.65
C ILE A 45 7.20 -12.40 -0.14
N GLY A 46 8.22 -11.83 0.52
CA GLY A 46 9.31 -11.09 -0.12
C GLY A 46 10.04 -11.89 -1.19
N LYS A 47 10.35 -13.17 -0.93
CA LYS A 47 10.98 -14.07 -1.90
C LYS A 47 10.07 -14.34 -3.10
N GLN A 48 8.77 -14.52 -2.88
CA GLN A 48 7.79 -14.65 -3.97
C GLN A 48 7.71 -13.37 -4.80
N VAL A 49 7.57 -12.21 -4.15
CA VAL A 49 7.53 -10.90 -4.79
C VAL A 49 8.79 -10.67 -5.64
N LEU A 50 9.96 -10.99 -5.10
CA LEU A 50 11.24 -10.86 -5.81
C LEU A 50 11.24 -11.70 -7.09
N SER A 51 10.71 -12.93 -7.08
CA SER A 51 10.61 -13.76 -8.28
C SER A 51 9.76 -13.12 -9.39
N TYR A 52 8.64 -12.48 -9.05
CA TYR A 52 7.83 -11.75 -10.03
C TYR A 52 8.59 -10.53 -10.58
N VAL A 53 9.14 -9.71 -9.69
CA VAL A 53 9.82 -8.47 -10.07
C VAL A 53 11.06 -8.75 -10.92
N SER A 54 11.90 -9.71 -10.54
CA SER A 54 13.11 -10.10 -11.28
C SER A 54 12.81 -10.71 -12.65
N SER A 55 11.60 -11.26 -12.85
CA SER A 55 11.14 -11.77 -14.15
C SER A 55 10.38 -10.73 -14.98
N GLY A 56 10.34 -9.46 -14.55
CA GLY A 56 9.60 -8.39 -15.21
C GLY A 56 8.08 -8.54 -15.13
N LYS A 57 7.58 -9.45 -14.28
CA LYS A 57 6.16 -9.71 -14.08
C LYS A 57 5.59 -8.80 -13.00
N LEU A 58 4.31 -8.46 -13.14
CA LEU A 58 3.58 -7.76 -12.10
C LEU A 58 3.31 -8.68 -10.91
N VAL A 59 3.41 -8.14 -9.70
CA VAL A 59 3.02 -8.84 -8.47
C VAL A 59 1.50 -9.01 -8.49
N PRO A 60 0.98 -10.23 -8.25
CA PRO A 60 -0.47 -10.47 -8.22
C PRO A 60 -1.21 -9.59 -7.21
N ASP A 61 -2.36 -9.05 -7.61
CA ASP A 61 -3.19 -8.15 -6.78
C ASP A 61 -3.48 -8.75 -5.40
N ARG A 62 -3.80 -10.04 -5.33
CA ARG A 62 -4.07 -10.75 -4.06
C ARG A 62 -2.94 -10.60 -3.02
N ILE A 63 -1.68 -10.59 -3.46
CA ILE A 63 -0.52 -10.46 -2.58
C ILE A 63 -0.44 -9.03 -2.07
N ILE A 64 -0.58 -8.05 -2.97
CA ILE A 64 -0.54 -6.62 -2.62
C ILE A 64 -1.68 -6.29 -1.66
N THR A 65 -2.91 -6.70 -1.97
CA THR A 65 -4.10 -6.50 -1.15
C THR A 65 -3.94 -7.09 0.25
N ALA A 66 -3.40 -8.31 0.38
CA ALA A 66 -3.19 -8.94 1.69
C ALA A 66 -2.22 -8.12 2.56
N LEU A 67 -1.11 -7.64 1.97
CA LEU A 67 -0.12 -6.81 2.68
C LEU A 67 -0.71 -5.45 3.08
N ILE A 68 -1.47 -4.81 2.17
CA ILE A 68 -2.14 -3.54 2.44
C ILE A 68 -3.17 -3.70 3.56
N LYS A 69 -4.01 -4.75 3.51
CA LYS A 69 -4.98 -5.06 4.57
C LYS A 69 -4.30 -5.19 5.92
N GLN A 70 -3.22 -5.97 6.00
CA GLN A 70 -2.47 -6.16 7.24
C GLN A 70 -1.92 -4.82 7.79
N LYS A 71 -1.44 -3.93 6.92
CA LYS A 71 -0.94 -2.61 7.33
C LYS A 71 -2.06 -1.67 7.78
N ILE A 72 -3.17 -1.62 7.04
CA ILE A 72 -4.34 -0.83 7.43
C ILE A 72 -4.86 -1.29 8.79
N SER A 73 -5.06 -2.60 9.00
CA SER A 73 -5.60 -3.13 10.27
C SER A 73 -4.73 -2.81 11.50
N LYS A 74 -3.42 -2.63 11.34
CA LYS A 74 -2.53 -2.18 12.44
C LYS A 74 -2.82 -0.75 12.92
N HIS A 75 -3.42 0.08 12.08
CA HIS A 75 -3.65 1.52 12.32
C HIS A 75 -5.13 1.93 12.32
N GLN A 76 -6.03 1.09 11.79
CA GLN A 76 -7.43 1.41 11.49
C GLN A 76 -8.23 1.92 12.70
N HIS A 77 -7.88 1.50 13.92
CA HIS A 77 -8.56 1.91 15.15
C HIS A 77 -7.89 3.08 15.89
N LYS A 78 -6.79 3.63 15.36
CA LYS A 78 -5.98 4.63 16.06
C LYS A 78 -5.99 6.00 15.37
N CYS A 79 -5.94 6.03 14.05
CA CYS A 79 -5.86 7.27 13.30
C CYS A 79 -6.27 7.09 11.82
N SER A 80 -6.30 8.19 11.07
CA SER A 80 -6.46 8.16 9.62
C SER A 80 -5.22 7.60 8.95
N VAL A 81 -5.39 6.89 7.82
CA VAL A 81 -4.29 6.26 7.07
C VAL A 81 -4.21 6.87 5.67
N VAL A 82 -2.99 7.13 5.18
CA VAL A 82 -2.73 7.61 3.81
C VAL A 82 -2.25 6.44 2.95
N LEU A 83 -2.94 6.16 1.84
CA LEU A 83 -2.52 5.18 0.86
C LEU A 83 -1.80 5.88 -0.30
N ASP A 84 -0.57 5.46 -0.57
CA ASP A 84 0.21 5.90 -1.74
C ASP A 84 0.47 4.73 -2.69
N GLY A 85 -0.05 4.85 -3.91
CA GLY A 85 0.13 3.84 -4.95
C GLY A 85 -0.72 2.58 -4.78
N TYR A 86 -1.82 2.65 -4.03
CA TYR A 86 -2.89 1.64 -3.97
C TYR A 86 -4.24 2.34 -3.72
N PRO A 87 -5.33 1.98 -4.42
CA PRO A 87 -5.42 0.99 -5.49
C PRO A 87 -4.88 1.53 -6.84
N ARG A 88 -4.45 0.63 -7.73
CA ARG A 88 -3.97 0.94 -9.09
C ARG A 88 -4.87 0.43 -10.22
N ASN A 89 -5.84 -0.41 -9.89
CA ASN A 89 -6.79 -0.98 -10.84
C ASN A 89 -8.14 -1.22 -10.13
N LEU A 90 -9.16 -1.59 -10.93
CA LEU A 90 -10.51 -1.81 -10.43
C LEU A 90 -10.57 -2.94 -9.37
N ASN A 91 -9.87 -4.05 -9.59
CA ASN A 91 -9.87 -5.18 -8.65
C ASN A 91 -9.33 -4.77 -7.27
N GLN A 92 -8.26 -3.97 -7.24
CA GLN A 92 -7.70 -3.43 -6.00
C GLN A 92 -8.66 -2.44 -5.32
N SER A 93 -9.44 -1.68 -6.09
CA SER A 93 -10.45 -0.76 -5.57
C SER A 93 -11.59 -1.51 -4.89
N LEU A 94 -12.14 -2.54 -5.55
CA LEU A 94 -13.17 -3.40 -4.97
C LEU A 94 -12.67 -4.07 -3.69
N ALA A 95 -11.44 -4.60 -3.72
CA ALA A 95 -10.84 -5.19 -2.54
C ALA A 95 -10.60 -4.17 -1.40
N LEU A 96 -10.35 -2.90 -1.72
CA LEU A 96 -10.23 -1.84 -0.71
C LEU A 96 -11.59 -1.51 -0.09
N GLU A 97 -12.65 -1.49 -0.89
CA GLU A 97 -14.02 -1.31 -0.39
C GLU A 97 -14.34 -2.38 0.65
N ASP A 98 -14.08 -3.66 0.36
CA ASP A 98 -14.30 -4.75 1.32
C ASP A 98 -13.53 -4.56 2.63
N ILE A 99 -12.28 -4.08 2.55
CA ILE A 99 -11.43 -3.81 3.74
C ILE A 99 -12.02 -2.68 4.59
N THR A 100 -12.66 -1.69 3.97
CA THR A 100 -13.18 -0.49 4.64
C THR A 100 -14.64 -0.59 5.07
N GLN A 101 -15.42 -1.47 4.45
CA GLN A 101 -16.84 -1.70 4.75
C GLN A 101 -17.07 -2.63 5.95
N THR A 102 -16.03 -3.29 6.46
CA THR A 102 -16.14 -4.07 7.70
C THR A 102 -16.29 -3.10 8.89
N LYS A 103 -17.54 -2.73 9.19
CA LYS A 103 -17.95 -2.07 10.44
C LYS A 103 -18.11 -3.09 11.55
#